data_AF-A0A1H0BL13-F1
#
_entry.id   AF-A0A1H0BL13-F1
#
_cell.length_a   1.000
_cell.length_b   1.000
_cell.length_c   1.000
_cell.angle_alpha   90.00
_cell.angle_beta   90.00
_cell.angle_gamma   90.00
#
_symmetry.space_group_name_H-M   'P 1'
#
loop_
_entity.id
_entity.type
_entity.pdbx_description
1 polymer ?
#
loop_
_entity_poly.entity_id
_entity_poly.type
_entity_poly.pdbx_seq_one_letter_code
_entity_poly.pdbx_strand_id
1 'polypeptide(L)'
;MRVEISPAPYISSGFKEALLNGRNPFDTGGLENMSHADVAPHANVRFTPNYGAPTFEGVQQSSGEVLGGWRSENKALKFKKFPFIKLTRTPAKEEGKSVGDKFHISVAQQDVPKAFEVISKLIHSKDSPINSWKATDLSRVDPRDTRISQGAQFTLYPKPDRTDGTYSPEYMGKIQALVKTLEQALQEAGIGKSEHTPASDVSAPQWGYVSYRNEVRSDRQGSESQSAALKQEPFFKLSAGIAA
;
A
#
# COMPACT_ATOMS: atom_id res chain seq x y z
N MET A 1 -34.95 17.08 25.73
CA MET A 1 -34.60 16.00 24.79
C MET A 1 -33.60 16.61 23.81
N ARG A 2 -32.29 16.39 23.98
CA ARG A 2 -31.28 16.82 23.00
C ARG A 2 -31.27 15.78 21.89
N VAL A 3 -31.63 16.20 20.68
CA VAL A 3 -31.44 15.37 19.48
C VAL A 3 -29.94 15.36 19.23
N GLU A 4 -29.26 14.26 19.57
CA GLU A 4 -27.91 14.02 19.09
C GLU A 4 -28.00 13.84 17.57
N ILE A 5 -27.64 14.89 16.85
CA ILE A 5 -27.49 14.84 15.40
C ILE A 5 -26.20 14.07 15.18
N SER A 6 -26.29 12.84 14.66
CA SER A 6 -25.10 12.08 14.25
C SER A 6 -24.24 12.97 13.34
N PRO A 7 -22.92 13.08 13.60
CA PRO A 7 -22.05 13.88 12.75
C PRO A 7 -22.16 13.41 11.29
N ALA A 8 -22.16 14.37 10.37
CA ALA A 8 -22.24 14.08 8.95
C ALA A 8 -21.10 13.11 8.54
N PRO A 9 -21.37 12.14 7.65
CA PRO A 9 -20.36 11.20 7.19
C PRO A 9 -19.20 11.95 6.52
N TYR A 10 -17.98 11.47 6.73
CA TYR A 10 -16.81 12.01 6.08
C TYR A 10 -16.87 11.75 4.55
N ILE A 11 -16.61 12.78 3.75
CA ILE A 11 -16.59 12.71 2.28
C ILE A 11 -15.27 13.31 1.77
N SER A 12 -14.42 12.47 1.19
CA SER A 12 -13.12 12.87 0.62
C SER A 12 -13.25 13.60 -0.73
N SER A 13 -12.16 14.21 -1.20
CA SER A 13 -12.09 14.73 -2.58
C SER A 13 -12.19 13.60 -3.62
N GLY A 14 -11.55 12.46 -3.35
CA GLY A 14 -11.59 11.28 -4.22
C GLY A 14 -12.99 10.70 -4.39
N PHE A 15 -13.83 10.80 -3.36
CA PHE A 15 -15.21 10.34 -3.39
C PHE A 15 -16.03 11.20 -4.35
N LYS A 16 -15.88 12.53 -4.26
CA LYS A 16 -16.54 13.48 -5.16
C LYS A 16 -16.08 13.28 -6.60
N GLU A 17 -14.79 13.09 -6.83
CA GLU A 17 -14.23 12.83 -8.16
C GLU A 17 -14.73 11.51 -8.75
N ALA A 18 -14.85 10.45 -7.95
CA ALA A 18 -15.41 9.18 -8.39
C ALA A 18 -16.86 9.34 -8.88
N LEU A 19 -17.71 10.04 -8.11
CA LEU A 19 -19.08 10.34 -8.50
C LEU A 19 -19.16 11.15 -9.81
N LEU A 20 -18.35 12.19 -9.94
CA LEU A 20 -18.30 13.03 -11.14
C LEU A 20 -17.90 12.24 -12.39
N ASN A 21 -17.09 11.19 -12.22
CA ASN A 21 -16.61 10.33 -13.30
C ASN A 21 -17.43 9.04 -13.46
N GLY A 22 -18.61 8.95 -12.85
CA GLY A 22 -19.50 7.78 -12.97
C GLY A 22 -18.95 6.49 -12.37
N ARG A 23 -18.01 6.59 -11.41
CA ARG A 23 -17.50 5.46 -10.65
C ARG A 23 -18.25 5.33 -9.33
N ASN A 24 -18.44 4.11 -8.85
CA ASN A 24 -19.02 3.85 -7.54
C ASN A 24 -17.97 4.08 -6.44
N PRO A 25 -18.07 5.15 -5.62
CA PRO A 25 -17.09 5.38 -4.55
C PRO A 25 -17.26 4.42 -3.36
N PHE A 26 -18.38 3.71 -3.30
CA PHE A 26 -18.67 2.69 -2.28
C PHE A 26 -18.19 1.30 -2.67
N ASP A 27 -17.57 1.15 -3.84
CA ASP A 27 -17.01 -0.13 -4.27
C ASP A 27 -15.86 -0.54 -3.34
N THR A 28 -16.06 -1.64 -2.63
CA THR A 28 -15.05 -2.24 -1.73
C THR A 28 -14.31 -3.40 -2.40
N GLY A 29 -14.61 -3.71 -3.66
CA GLY A 29 -14.17 -4.94 -4.32
C GLY A 29 -14.84 -6.19 -3.75
N GLY A 30 -16.11 -6.09 -3.35
CA GLY A 30 -16.91 -7.22 -2.87
C GLY A 30 -16.52 -7.76 -1.48
N LEU A 31 -15.93 -6.91 -0.64
CA LEU A 31 -15.44 -7.31 0.69
C LEU A 31 -16.50 -7.23 1.79
N GLU A 32 -17.65 -6.61 1.53
CA GLU A 32 -18.71 -6.37 2.52
C GLU A 32 -19.25 -7.64 3.20
N ASN A 33 -19.12 -8.80 2.53
CA ASN A 33 -19.58 -10.09 3.05
C ASN A 33 -18.43 -11.05 3.39
N MET A 34 -17.18 -10.63 3.25
CA MET A 34 -16.01 -11.48 3.52
C MET A 34 -15.65 -11.43 5.01
N SER A 35 -15.49 -12.60 5.62
CA SER A 35 -15.13 -12.73 7.03
C SER A 35 -13.66 -13.12 7.22
N HIS A 36 -13.16 -12.98 8.45
CA HIS A 36 -11.84 -13.50 8.82
C HIS A 36 -11.74 -15.03 8.68
N ALA A 37 -12.84 -15.75 8.86
CA ALA A 37 -12.85 -17.20 8.71
C ALA A 37 -12.60 -17.62 7.26
N ASP A 38 -13.02 -16.80 6.29
CA ASP A 38 -12.77 -17.05 4.87
C ASP A 38 -11.30 -16.77 4.51
N VAL A 39 -10.69 -15.77 5.14
CA VAL A 39 -9.32 -15.31 4.85
C VAL A 39 -8.26 -16.15 5.56
N ALA A 40 -8.50 -16.53 6.81
CA ALA A 40 -7.50 -17.18 7.68
C ALA A 40 -6.82 -18.43 7.10
N PRO A 41 -7.52 -19.35 6.39
CA PRO A 41 -6.89 -20.51 5.76
C PRO A 41 -5.81 -20.15 4.73
N HIS A 42 -5.89 -18.95 4.16
CA HIS A 42 -4.99 -18.46 3.11
C HIS A 42 -3.93 -17.49 3.63
N ALA A 43 -3.87 -17.24 4.94
CA ALA A 43 -2.98 -16.25 5.55
C ALA A 43 -1.60 -16.82 5.96
N ASN A 44 -1.35 -18.11 5.73
CA ASN A 44 -0.06 -18.76 6.01
C ASN A 44 0.74 -19.02 4.73
N VAL A 45 1.09 -17.94 4.03
CA VAL A 45 1.82 -17.99 2.75
C VAL A 45 3.29 -17.65 2.98
N ARG A 46 4.17 -18.46 2.39
CA ARG A 46 5.61 -18.17 2.33
C ARG A 46 5.93 -17.52 0.99
N PHE A 47 6.64 -16.40 1.02
CA PHE A 47 7.10 -15.72 -0.18
C PHE A 47 8.53 -16.13 -0.45
N THR A 48 8.76 -16.84 -1.57
CA THR A 48 10.12 -17.16 -1.99
C THR A 48 10.84 -15.87 -2.37
N PRO A 49 11.94 -15.47 -1.71
CA PRO A 49 12.64 -14.24 -2.04
C PRO A 49 13.15 -14.24 -3.48
N ASN A 50 12.94 -13.13 -4.19
CA ASN A 50 13.49 -12.94 -5.53
C ASN A 50 14.86 -12.27 -5.45
N TYR A 51 15.92 -13.07 -5.55
CA TYR A 51 17.30 -12.58 -5.53
C TYR A 51 17.72 -11.84 -6.82
N GLY A 52 16.87 -11.83 -7.85
CA GLY A 52 17.04 -10.98 -9.03
C GLY A 52 16.44 -9.58 -8.88
N ALA A 53 15.87 -9.25 -7.71
CA ALA A 53 15.37 -7.91 -7.42
C ALA A 53 16.54 -6.89 -7.41
N PRO A 54 16.36 -5.69 -7.99
CA PRO A 54 17.42 -4.70 -8.06
C PRO A 54 17.70 -4.05 -6.70
N THR A 55 18.88 -3.42 -6.59
CA THR A 55 19.22 -2.53 -5.46
C THR A 55 18.52 -1.18 -5.61
N PHE A 56 18.47 -0.39 -4.53
CA PHE A 56 17.89 0.95 -4.58
C PHE A 56 18.64 1.87 -5.54
N GLU A 57 19.98 1.87 -5.46
CA GLU A 57 20.83 2.65 -6.36
C GLU A 57 20.61 2.27 -7.84
N GLY A 58 20.48 0.98 -8.13
CA GLY A 58 20.22 0.49 -9.49
C GLY A 58 18.90 1.04 -10.06
N VAL A 59 17.85 1.13 -9.25
CA VAL A 59 16.56 1.67 -9.72
C VAL A 59 16.49 3.20 -9.73
N GLN A 60 17.39 3.92 -9.05
CA GLN A 60 17.43 5.39 -9.08
C GLN A 60 17.79 5.93 -10.47
N GLN A 61 18.53 5.18 -11.29
CA GLN A 61 18.86 5.58 -12.66
C GLN A 61 18.00 4.89 -13.72
N SER A 62 17.01 4.09 -13.29
CA SER A 62 16.24 3.27 -14.20
C SER A 62 15.26 4.08 -15.06
N SER A 63 15.25 3.80 -16.35
CA SER A 63 14.43 4.46 -17.37
C SER A 63 13.30 3.59 -17.95
N GLY A 64 13.23 2.32 -17.53
CA GLY A 64 12.24 1.35 -18.01
C GLY A 64 12.75 -0.09 -18.11
N GLU A 65 13.91 -0.39 -17.54
CA GLU A 65 14.57 -1.69 -17.60
C GLU A 65 13.77 -2.74 -16.80
N VAL A 66 13.85 -3.99 -17.24
CA VAL A 66 13.21 -5.12 -16.55
C VAL A 66 14.27 -5.93 -15.82
N LEU A 67 14.19 -5.95 -14.50
CA LEU A 67 15.10 -6.66 -13.61
C LEU A 67 14.28 -7.59 -12.71
N GLY A 68 14.67 -8.87 -12.63
CA GLY A 68 13.97 -9.86 -11.80
C GLY A 68 12.50 -10.07 -12.15
N GLY A 69 12.06 -9.76 -13.39
CA GLY A 69 10.66 -9.82 -13.80
C GLY A 69 9.84 -8.57 -13.45
N TRP A 70 10.51 -7.45 -13.16
CA TRP A 70 9.87 -6.17 -12.82
C TRP A 70 10.47 -5.04 -13.63
N ARG A 71 9.60 -4.28 -14.30
CA ARG A 71 9.95 -3.03 -14.94
C ARG A 71 10.11 -1.94 -13.87
N SER A 72 11.29 -1.34 -13.79
CA SER A 72 11.55 -0.15 -12.98
C SER A 72 11.59 1.10 -13.85
N GLU A 73 11.05 2.22 -13.35
CA GLU A 73 11.14 3.52 -14.01
C GLU A 73 11.18 4.63 -12.97
N ASN A 74 12.31 5.32 -12.85
CA ASN A 74 12.42 6.51 -12.03
C ASN A 74 11.80 7.71 -12.75
N LYS A 75 10.55 7.99 -12.41
CA LYS A 75 9.80 9.11 -12.98
C LYS A 75 10.39 10.46 -12.57
N ALA A 76 11.14 10.52 -11.47
CA ALA A 76 11.79 11.73 -10.99
C ALA A 76 12.88 12.25 -11.96
N LEU A 77 13.44 11.38 -12.81
CA LEU A 77 14.38 11.77 -13.87
C LEU A 77 13.74 12.66 -14.93
N LYS A 78 12.43 12.53 -15.14
CA LYS A 78 11.67 13.29 -16.16
C LYS A 78 10.75 14.33 -15.54
N PHE A 79 10.21 14.07 -14.34
CA PHE A 79 9.17 14.88 -13.72
C PHE A 79 9.59 15.32 -12.31
N LYS A 80 10.06 16.57 -12.19
CA LYS A 80 10.53 17.14 -10.90
C LYS A 80 9.49 17.07 -9.77
N LYS A 81 8.20 17.11 -10.09
CA LYS A 81 7.09 17.04 -9.10
C LYS A 81 6.68 15.61 -8.74
N PHE A 82 7.37 14.59 -9.26
CA PHE A 82 7.03 13.20 -9.02
C PHE A 82 8.30 12.43 -8.62
N PRO A 83 8.76 12.57 -7.36
CA PRO A 83 10.02 12.01 -6.88
C PRO A 83 9.89 10.51 -6.55
N PHE A 84 9.35 9.73 -7.48
CA PHE A 84 9.08 8.31 -7.26
C PHE A 84 9.66 7.42 -8.36
N ILE A 85 10.14 6.27 -7.92
CA ILE A 85 10.53 5.13 -8.73
C ILE A 85 9.33 4.19 -8.79
N LYS A 86 8.77 3.97 -9.98
CA LYS A 86 7.66 3.05 -10.19
C LYS A 86 8.20 1.67 -10.53
N LEU A 87 7.69 0.64 -9.87
CA LEU A 87 7.99 -0.76 -10.14
C LEU A 87 6.71 -1.49 -10.55
N THR A 88 6.74 -2.18 -11.68
CA THR A 88 5.58 -2.90 -12.23
C THR A 88 5.99 -4.31 -12.67
N ARG A 89 5.22 -5.32 -12.26
CA ARG A 89 5.47 -6.72 -12.61
C ARG A 89 5.39 -6.93 -14.12
N THR A 90 6.23 -7.80 -14.68
CA THR A 90 6.28 -8.11 -16.11
C THR A 90 6.54 -9.61 -16.32
N PRO A 91 5.57 -10.38 -16.87
CA PRO A 91 4.18 -9.99 -17.14
C PRO A 91 3.40 -9.72 -15.86
N ALA A 92 2.40 -8.83 -15.92
CA ALA A 92 1.49 -8.61 -14.80
C ALA A 92 0.62 -9.86 -14.56
N LYS A 93 0.27 -10.13 -13.31
CA LYS A 93 -0.81 -11.05 -12.97
C LYS A 93 -2.14 -10.42 -13.36
N GLU A 94 -3.13 -11.24 -13.67
CA GLU A 94 -4.50 -10.78 -13.86
C GLU A 94 -5.00 -10.07 -12.59
N GLU A 95 -5.61 -8.89 -12.78
CA GLU A 95 -6.19 -8.08 -11.71
C GLU A 95 -7.30 -7.19 -12.29
N GLY A 96 -8.30 -6.90 -11.47
CA GLY A 96 -9.34 -5.93 -11.73
C GLY A 96 -8.87 -4.48 -11.61
N LYS A 97 -9.83 -3.55 -11.70
CA LYS A 97 -9.56 -2.11 -11.53
C LYS A 97 -9.30 -1.79 -10.07
N SER A 98 -8.49 -0.74 -9.83
CA SER A 98 -8.28 -0.25 -8.47
C SER A 98 -9.58 0.26 -7.86
N VAL A 99 -9.89 -0.20 -6.64
CA VAL A 99 -10.93 0.36 -5.76
C VAL A 99 -10.34 1.32 -4.72
N GLY A 100 -9.06 1.67 -4.88
CA GLY A 100 -8.37 2.73 -4.14
C GLY A 100 -7.51 2.27 -2.97
N ASP A 101 -7.49 0.98 -2.65
CA ASP A 101 -6.70 0.45 -1.54
C ASP A 101 -5.21 0.58 -1.78
N LYS A 102 -4.49 1.06 -0.76
CA LYS A 102 -3.03 1.12 -0.76
C LYS A 102 -2.46 1.04 0.64
N PHE A 103 -1.27 0.45 0.70
CA PHE A 103 -0.40 0.50 1.87
C PHE A 103 0.70 1.51 1.64
N HIS A 104 1.11 2.18 2.71
CA HIS A 104 2.39 2.85 2.78
C HIS A 104 3.30 2.09 3.76
N ILE A 105 4.60 2.15 3.53
CA ILE A 105 5.62 1.63 4.45
C ILE A 105 6.52 2.81 4.82
N SER A 106 6.64 3.07 6.11
CA SER A 106 7.38 4.19 6.67
C SER A 106 8.58 3.68 7.47
N VAL A 107 9.78 4.06 7.03
CA VAL A 107 11.06 3.67 7.66
C VAL A 107 11.87 4.90 8.02
N ALA A 108 12.87 4.74 8.89
CA ALA A 108 13.85 5.80 9.14
C ALA A 108 14.54 6.18 7.82
N GLN A 109 14.71 7.48 7.57
CA GLN A 109 15.12 8.00 6.26
C GLN A 109 16.45 7.42 5.79
N GLN A 110 17.41 7.25 6.71
CA GLN A 110 18.71 6.65 6.43
C GLN A 110 18.63 5.18 5.99
N ASP A 111 17.57 4.47 6.37
CA ASP A 111 17.40 3.05 6.08
C ASP A 111 16.63 2.79 4.78
N VAL A 112 16.16 3.81 4.07
CA VAL A 112 15.37 3.64 2.83
C VAL A 112 16.07 2.74 1.79
N PRO A 113 17.38 2.89 1.49
CA PRO A 113 18.04 1.99 0.54
C PRO A 113 18.03 0.53 1.01
N LYS A 114 18.32 0.29 2.29
CA LYS A 114 18.36 -1.06 2.88
C LYS A 114 16.95 -1.66 2.97
N ALA A 115 15.95 -0.89 3.37
CA ALA A 115 14.56 -1.29 3.42
C ALA A 115 14.03 -1.62 2.03
N PHE A 116 14.40 -0.85 1.00
CA PHE A 116 14.02 -1.13 -0.38
C PHE A 116 14.47 -2.52 -0.81
N GLU A 117 15.70 -2.94 -0.49
CA GLU A 117 16.21 -4.26 -0.86
C GLU A 117 15.50 -5.41 -0.13
N VAL A 118 15.10 -5.21 1.12
CA VAL A 118 14.30 -6.18 1.87
C VAL A 118 12.90 -6.31 1.25
N ILE A 119 12.25 -5.16 1.03
CA ILE A 119 10.90 -5.08 0.47
C ILE A 119 10.88 -5.64 -0.96
N SER A 120 11.85 -5.28 -1.79
CA SER A 120 11.89 -5.69 -3.20
C SER A 120 12.01 -7.20 -3.35
N LYS A 121 12.85 -7.87 -2.55
CA LYS A 121 12.98 -9.34 -2.57
C LYS A 121 11.65 -10.04 -2.28
N LEU A 122 10.85 -9.53 -1.35
CA LEU A 122 9.56 -10.10 -0.97
C LEU A 122 8.45 -9.76 -1.97
N ILE A 123 8.33 -8.48 -2.34
CA ILE A 123 7.31 -8.05 -3.30
C ILE A 123 7.56 -8.61 -4.69
N HIS A 124 8.82 -8.74 -5.09
CA HIS A 124 9.19 -9.28 -6.40
C HIS A 124 9.08 -10.80 -6.46
N SER A 125 8.74 -11.47 -5.36
CA SER A 125 8.41 -12.88 -5.34
C SER A 125 7.35 -13.22 -6.39
N LYS A 126 7.45 -14.43 -6.96
CA LYS A 126 6.41 -15.00 -7.82
C LYS A 126 5.08 -15.15 -7.07
N ASP A 127 5.15 -15.38 -5.76
CA ASP A 127 3.99 -15.63 -4.89
C ASP A 127 3.32 -14.33 -4.44
N SER A 128 4.00 -13.17 -4.54
CA SER A 128 3.46 -11.88 -4.12
C SER A 128 2.18 -11.50 -4.88
N PRO A 129 1.12 -11.03 -4.18
CA PRO A 129 -0.13 -10.57 -4.79
C PRO A 129 -0.04 -9.20 -5.48
N ILE A 130 1.09 -8.51 -5.37
CA ILE A 130 1.25 -7.14 -5.87
C ILE A 130 1.75 -7.15 -7.31
N ASN A 131 1.13 -6.33 -8.16
CA ASN A 131 1.59 -6.05 -9.53
C ASN A 131 2.31 -4.71 -9.66
N SER A 132 2.05 -3.75 -8.77
CA SER A 132 2.73 -2.46 -8.82
C SER A 132 2.93 -1.84 -7.45
N TRP A 133 4.07 -1.17 -7.30
CA TRP A 133 4.41 -0.40 -6.13
C TRP A 133 5.37 0.72 -6.54
N LYS A 134 5.66 1.62 -5.61
CA LYS A 134 6.66 2.66 -5.82
C LYS A 134 7.50 2.89 -4.58
N ALA A 135 8.71 3.38 -4.81
CA ALA A 135 9.61 3.89 -3.78
C ALA A 135 9.88 5.37 -4.04
N THR A 136 10.14 6.13 -2.98
CA THR A 136 10.51 7.54 -3.06
C THR A 136 11.99 7.66 -3.34
N ASP A 137 12.37 8.47 -4.33
CA ASP A 137 13.77 8.82 -4.57
C ASP A 137 14.14 10.02 -3.71
N LEU A 138 14.66 9.75 -2.50
CA LEU A 138 14.98 10.79 -1.51
C LEU A 138 15.93 11.86 -2.04
N SER A 139 16.80 11.52 -3.01
CA SER A 139 17.73 12.49 -3.61
C SER A 139 17.04 13.55 -4.48
N ARG A 140 15.75 13.34 -4.79
CA ARG A 140 14.95 14.18 -5.70
C ARG A 140 13.66 14.70 -5.06
N VAL A 141 13.42 14.40 -3.79
CA VAL A 141 12.28 14.94 -3.03
C VAL A 141 12.51 16.44 -2.80
N ASP A 142 11.44 17.24 -2.90
CA ASP A 142 11.48 18.62 -2.41
C ASP A 142 11.79 18.59 -0.91
N PRO A 143 12.85 19.24 -0.42
CA PRO A 143 13.22 19.20 1.00
C PRO A 143 12.11 19.64 1.96
N ARG A 144 11.09 20.35 1.47
CA ARG A 144 9.91 20.78 2.24
C ARG A 144 8.82 19.70 2.32
N ASP A 145 8.86 18.68 1.45
CA ASP A 145 7.93 17.56 1.47
C ASP A 145 8.41 16.51 2.48
N THR A 146 8.06 16.72 3.74
CA THR A 146 8.36 15.80 4.85
C THR A 146 7.52 14.52 4.77
N ARG A 147 6.35 14.55 4.12
CA ARG A 147 5.40 13.43 4.11
C ARG A 147 5.96 12.18 3.45
N ILE A 148 6.72 12.35 2.36
CA ILE A 148 7.28 11.23 1.57
C ILE A 148 8.79 11.05 1.79
N SER A 149 9.47 12.01 2.43
CA SER A 149 10.88 11.86 2.81
C SER A 149 11.03 11.21 4.18
N GLN A 150 10.20 11.60 5.16
CA GLN A 150 10.27 11.10 6.54
C GLN A 150 9.33 9.92 6.79
N GLY A 151 8.25 9.80 6.02
CA GLY A 151 7.32 8.67 6.09
C GLY A 151 6.85 8.25 4.69
N ALA A 152 6.02 7.20 4.62
CA ALA A 152 5.40 6.70 3.39
C ALA A 152 6.33 6.60 2.18
N GLN A 153 7.59 6.23 2.39
CA GLN A 153 8.58 6.20 1.33
C GLN A 153 8.25 5.13 0.29
N PHE A 154 7.55 4.07 0.69
CA PHE A 154 7.05 3.04 -0.20
C PHE A 154 5.52 3.07 -0.26
N THR A 155 4.94 2.77 -1.43
CA THR A 155 3.49 2.61 -1.60
C THR A 155 3.19 1.35 -2.38
N LEU A 156 2.33 0.48 -1.84
CA LEU A 156 1.88 -0.75 -2.48
C LEU A 156 0.44 -0.58 -2.97
N TYR A 157 0.14 -1.10 -4.16
CA TYR A 157 -1.16 -0.97 -4.80
C TYR A 157 -1.82 -2.35 -4.99
N PRO A 158 -2.43 -2.92 -3.94
CA PRO A 158 -3.30 -4.08 -4.09
C PRO A 158 -4.52 -3.72 -4.95
N LYS A 159 -4.99 -4.69 -5.74
CA LYS A 159 -6.20 -4.57 -6.55
C LYS A 159 -6.97 -5.88 -6.50
N PRO A 160 -8.29 -5.85 -6.73
CA PRO A 160 -9.09 -7.06 -6.88
C PRO A 160 -8.42 -8.05 -7.84
N ASP A 161 -8.36 -9.32 -7.49
CA ASP A 161 -7.70 -10.35 -8.30
C ASP A 161 -8.63 -11.02 -9.32
N ARG A 162 -9.94 -10.87 -9.14
CA ARG A 162 -10.94 -11.47 -10.04
C ARG A 162 -11.33 -10.52 -11.16
N THR A 163 -11.73 -11.10 -12.29
CA THR A 163 -12.16 -10.38 -13.50
C THR A 163 -13.45 -9.60 -13.32
N ASP A 164 -14.28 -10.00 -12.36
CA ASP A 164 -15.50 -9.29 -11.95
C ASP A 164 -15.22 -8.05 -11.08
N GLY A 165 -13.95 -7.78 -10.76
CA GLY A 165 -13.55 -6.65 -9.94
C GLY A 165 -13.65 -6.90 -8.43
N THR A 166 -13.79 -8.16 -8.00
CA THR A 166 -13.84 -8.52 -6.58
C THR A 166 -12.53 -9.13 -6.06
N TYR A 167 -12.30 -8.98 -4.76
CA TYR A 167 -11.22 -9.68 -4.05
C TYR A 167 -11.65 -11.11 -3.69
N SER A 168 -10.75 -12.07 -3.89
CA SER A 168 -10.93 -13.43 -3.37
C SER A 168 -10.43 -13.56 -1.92
N PRO A 169 -10.98 -14.49 -1.13
CA PRO A 169 -10.43 -14.80 0.20
C PRO A 169 -8.96 -15.24 0.14
N GLU A 170 -8.58 -15.98 -0.91
CA GLU A 170 -7.19 -16.39 -1.14
C GLU A 170 -6.26 -15.19 -1.32
N TYR A 171 -6.66 -14.21 -2.13
CA TYR A 171 -5.88 -12.99 -2.34
C TYR A 171 -5.77 -12.18 -1.06
N MET A 172 -6.86 -12.01 -0.31
CA MET A 172 -6.84 -11.31 0.97
C MET A 172 -5.93 -12.00 2.00
N GLY A 173 -5.93 -13.33 2.03
CA GLY A 173 -5.00 -14.09 2.87
C GLY A 173 -3.53 -13.87 2.46
N LYS A 174 -3.24 -13.87 1.15
CA LYS A 174 -1.91 -13.53 0.62
C LYS A 174 -1.49 -12.10 0.98
N ILE A 175 -2.40 -11.13 0.94
CA ILE A 175 -2.12 -9.76 1.36
C ILE A 175 -1.78 -9.70 2.85
N GLN A 176 -2.58 -10.34 3.70
CA GLN A 176 -2.33 -10.43 5.14
C GLN A 176 -0.96 -11.07 5.43
N ALA A 177 -0.64 -12.18 4.76
CA ALA A 177 0.64 -12.85 4.87
C ALA A 177 1.81 -11.97 4.41
N LEU A 178 1.65 -11.24 3.30
CA LEU A 178 2.67 -10.35 2.76
C LEU A 178 2.97 -9.22 3.74
N VAL A 179 1.94 -8.54 4.26
CA VAL A 179 2.09 -7.45 5.24
C VAL A 179 2.82 -7.94 6.48
N LYS A 180 2.42 -9.09 7.03
CA LYS A 180 3.10 -9.72 8.17
C LYS A 180 4.58 -10.03 7.86
N THR A 181 4.85 -10.58 6.69
CA THR A 181 6.23 -10.95 6.28
C THR A 181 7.10 -9.70 6.08
N LEU A 182 6.55 -8.62 5.52
CA LEU A 182 7.27 -7.35 5.37
C LEU A 182 7.63 -6.74 6.72
N GLU A 183 6.67 -6.68 7.65
CA GLU A 183 6.90 -6.20 9.02
C GLU A 183 8.03 -6.99 9.71
N GLN A 184 7.97 -8.32 9.65
CA GLN A 184 8.99 -9.20 10.24
C GLN A 184 10.36 -9.02 9.58
N ALA A 185 10.42 -9.02 8.25
CA ALA A 185 11.69 -8.92 7.53
C ALA A 185 12.37 -7.56 7.73
N LEU A 186 11.59 -6.48 7.82
CA LEU A 186 12.13 -5.15 8.13
C LEU A 186 12.69 -5.11 9.57
N GLN A 187 11.96 -5.70 10.52
CA GLN A 187 12.41 -5.79 11.91
C GLN A 187 13.68 -6.64 12.05
N GLU A 188 13.72 -7.82 11.44
CA GLU A 188 14.87 -8.73 11.46
C GLU A 188 16.10 -8.13 10.78
N ALA A 189 15.90 -7.34 9.72
CA ALA A 189 16.97 -6.59 9.08
C ALA A 189 17.46 -5.39 9.92
N GLY A 190 16.83 -5.09 11.07
CA GLY A 190 17.19 -3.97 11.92
C GLY A 190 16.88 -2.61 11.28
N ILE A 191 15.83 -2.54 10.46
CA ILE A 191 15.38 -1.28 9.85
C ILE A 191 14.73 -0.40 10.91
N GLY A 192 15.17 0.84 11.04
CA GLY A 192 14.54 1.83 11.92
C GLY A 192 13.12 2.15 11.47
N LYS A 193 12.21 2.26 12.43
CA LYS A 193 10.83 2.74 12.18
C LYS A 193 10.87 4.25 11.94
N SER A 194 9.95 4.73 11.12
CA SER A 194 9.70 6.17 11.01
C SER A 194 8.90 6.68 12.22
N GLU A 195 9.20 7.89 12.68
CA GLU A 195 8.35 8.63 13.63
C GLU A 195 7.22 9.41 12.92
N HIS A 196 7.17 9.35 11.59
CA HIS A 196 6.32 10.17 10.73
C HIS A 196 5.35 9.34 9.89
N THR A 197 4.61 8.42 10.53
CA THR A 197 3.46 7.78 9.85
C THR A 197 2.50 8.87 9.34
N PRO A 198 2.06 8.83 8.06
CA PRO A 198 1.23 9.89 7.51
C PRO A 198 -0.08 10.05 8.28
N ALA A 199 -0.44 11.29 8.63
CA ALA A 199 -1.69 11.61 9.31
C ALA A 199 -2.95 11.17 8.53
N SER A 200 -2.82 10.90 7.23
CA SER A 200 -3.89 10.43 6.37
C SER A 200 -4.14 8.92 6.41
N ASP A 201 -3.26 8.17 7.05
CA ASP A 201 -3.32 6.72 7.10
C ASP A 201 -3.79 6.22 8.48
N VAL A 202 -4.10 4.92 8.54
CA VAL A 202 -4.33 4.19 9.79
C VAL A 202 -3.43 2.96 9.84
N SER A 203 -3.00 2.56 11.05
CA SER A 203 -2.18 1.37 11.27
C SER A 203 -2.85 0.45 12.29
N ALA A 204 -2.64 -0.85 12.11
CA ALA A 204 -3.00 -1.86 13.10
C ALA A 204 -2.02 -1.84 14.28
N PRO A 205 -2.40 -2.26 15.49
CA PRO A 205 -1.50 -2.23 16.66
C PRO A 205 -0.19 -2.99 16.47
N GLN A 206 -0.19 -4.05 15.67
CA GLN A 206 0.98 -4.87 15.36
C GLN A 206 1.81 -4.37 14.17
N TRP A 207 1.39 -3.30 13.48
CA TRP A 207 2.13 -2.73 12.35
C TRP A 207 3.09 -1.65 12.86
N GLY A 208 4.40 -1.93 12.75
CA GLY A 208 5.46 -1.00 13.10
C GLY A 208 5.94 -0.15 11.93
N TYR A 209 5.72 -0.58 10.68
CA TYR A 209 6.15 0.13 9.48
C TYR A 209 5.00 0.44 8.53
N VAL A 210 4.00 -0.44 8.46
CA VAL A 210 2.90 -0.40 7.49
C VAL A 210 1.77 0.49 8.00
N SER A 211 1.19 1.24 7.09
CA SER A 211 -0.05 2.00 7.28
C SER A 211 -0.93 1.86 6.04
N TYR A 212 -2.23 2.06 6.20
CA TYR A 212 -3.23 1.86 5.16
C TYR A 212 -4.02 3.14 4.90
N ARG A 213 -4.41 3.32 3.63
CA ARG A 213 -5.34 4.36 3.20
C ARG A 213 -6.11 3.92 1.96
N ASN A 214 -7.40 4.22 1.87
CA ASN A 214 -8.14 4.14 0.61
C ASN A 214 -8.14 5.50 -0.11
N GLU A 215 -7.64 5.59 -1.33
CA GLU A 215 -7.50 6.87 -2.03
C GLU A 215 -8.78 7.45 -2.61
N VAL A 216 -9.81 6.63 -2.79
CA VAL A 216 -11.13 7.08 -3.18
C VAL A 216 -11.85 7.65 -1.96
N ARG A 217 -11.77 6.98 -0.81
CA ARG A 217 -12.55 7.32 0.39
C ARG A 217 -11.80 8.12 1.46
N SER A 218 -10.63 8.67 1.14
CA SER A 218 -9.87 9.52 2.07
C SER A 218 -8.99 10.54 1.36
N ASP A 219 -8.49 11.53 2.11
CA ASP A 219 -7.58 12.58 1.63
C ASP A 219 -6.16 12.44 2.19
N ARG A 220 -5.21 13.20 1.63
CA ARG A 220 -3.78 13.14 2.04
C ARG A 220 -3.49 13.92 3.32
N GLN A 221 -4.34 14.88 3.67
CA GLN A 221 -4.20 15.71 4.86
C GLN A 221 -4.49 14.91 6.14
N GLY A 222 -5.47 14.01 6.09
CA GLY A 222 -5.93 13.29 7.27
C GLY A 222 -6.86 14.14 8.15
N SER A 223 -7.64 13.44 8.96
CA SER A 223 -8.47 13.99 10.04
C SER A 223 -8.90 12.85 10.96
N GLU A 224 -9.33 13.16 12.18
CA GLU A 224 -9.85 12.12 13.09
C GLU A 224 -11.05 11.37 12.50
N SER A 225 -11.96 12.09 11.83
CA SER A 225 -13.12 11.48 11.16
C SER A 225 -12.72 10.58 9.99
N GLN A 226 -11.69 10.96 9.23
CA GLN A 226 -11.11 10.13 8.19
C GLN A 226 -10.47 8.87 8.79
N SER A 227 -9.68 9.01 9.86
CA SER A 227 -9.06 7.86 10.53
C SER A 227 -10.10 6.92 11.12
N ALA A 228 -11.19 7.44 11.69
CA ALA A 228 -12.30 6.63 12.17
C ALA A 228 -12.96 5.85 11.03
N ALA A 229 -13.20 6.48 9.88
CA ALA A 229 -13.77 5.83 8.70
C ALA A 229 -12.83 4.76 8.12
N LEU A 230 -11.54 5.06 7.97
CA LEU A 230 -10.55 4.11 7.45
C LEU A 230 -10.41 2.86 8.33
N LYS A 231 -10.54 2.98 9.65
CA LYS A 231 -10.54 1.83 10.58
C LYS A 231 -11.76 0.90 10.38
N GLN A 232 -12.82 1.39 9.73
CA GLN A 232 -14.00 0.59 9.40
C GLN A 232 -13.95 -0.03 7.99
N GLU A 233 -12.95 0.29 7.18
CA GLU A 233 -12.81 -0.29 5.84
C GLU A 233 -12.63 -1.82 5.93
N PRO A 234 -13.44 -2.63 5.21
CA PRO A 234 -13.32 -4.08 5.20
C PRO A 234 -11.92 -4.55 4.80
N PHE A 235 -11.31 -3.91 3.80
CA PHE A 235 -9.95 -4.22 3.36
C PHE A 235 -8.93 -4.06 4.49
N PHE A 236 -9.03 -2.97 5.26
CA PHE A 236 -8.14 -2.72 6.40
C PHE A 236 -8.31 -3.79 7.48
N LYS A 237 -9.55 -4.05 7.91
CA LYS A 237 -9.85 -5.05 8.95
C LYS A 237 -9.31 -6.43 8.56
N LEU A 238 -9.63 -6.90 7.35
CA LEU A 238 -9.22 -8.20 6.84
C LEU A 238 -7.69 -8.32 6.67
N SER A 239 -7.06 -7.33 6.03
CA SER A 239 -5.59 -7.34 5.83
C SER A 239 -4.80 -7.22 7.13
N ALA A 240 -5.35 -6.52 8.13
CA ALA A 240 -4.77 -6.43 9.46
C ALA A 240 -5.10 -7.64 10.35
N GLY A 241 -6.01 -8.52 9.96
CA GLY A 241 -6.48 -9.60 10.82
C GLY A 241 -7.20 -9.12 12.08
N ILE A 242 -7.79 -7.92 12.05
CA ILE A 242 -8.53 -7.35 13.18
C ILE A 242 -9.99 -7.75 13.06
N ALA A 243 -10.49 -8.55 14.01
CA ALA A 243 -11.90 -8.93 14.05
C ALA A 243 -12.83 -7.71 13.98
N ALA A 244 -13.93 -7.86 13.22
CA ALA A 244 -14.85 -6.78 12.89
C ALA A 244 -15.60 -6.20 14.08
#